data_AF-A0A662L003-F1
#
_entry.id   AF-A0A662L003-F1
#
_cell.length_a   1.000
_cell.length_b   1.000
_cell.length_c   1.000
_cell.angle_alpha   90.00
_cell.angle_beta   90.00
_cell.angle_gamma   90.00
#
_symmetry.space_group_name_H-M   'P 1'
#
loop_
_entity.id
_entity.type
_entity.pdbx_description
1 polymer ?
#
loop_
_entity_poly.entity_id
_entity_poly.type
_entity_poly.pdbx_seq_one_letter_code
_entity_poly.pdbx_strand_id
1 'polypeptide(L)'
;MADIKDMLRIAIKSEVEAAENYGKAAEQTKIFLLKDKFKFLQKEELGHKNLLEKLFKMKFPDEEIVLPDDSEMPFPPFEVKDDMELSEILKNAMETEKAMARYLSSMEESHYYLLKSELEIAYNFELYDEVHDMMHVGP
;
A
#
# COMPACT_ATOMS: atom_id res chain seq x y z
N MET A 1 -10.38 3.79 -10.25
CA MET A 1 -9.34 2.86 -9.76
C MET A 1 -8.21 3.74 -9.24
N ALA A 2 -7.72 3.51 -8.03
CA ALA A 2 -6.60 4.30 -7.51
C ALA A 2 -5.34 3.99 -8.32
N ASP A 3 -4.63 5.04 -8.73
CA ASP A 3 -3.39 4.94 -9.50
C ASP A 3 -2.29 4.30 -8.62
N ILE A 4 -1.32 3.60 -9.22
CA ILE A 4 -0.14 3.05 -8.53
C ILE A 4 0.59 4.17 -7.78
N LYS A 5 0.56 5.38 -8.34
CA LYS A 5 1.07 6.59 -7.69
C LYS A 5 0.37 6.85 -6.36
N ASP A 6 -0.95 6.87 -6.35
CA ASP A 6 -1.74 7.12 -5.13
C ASP A 6 -1.59 5.99 -4.13
N MET A 7 -1.51 4.74 -4.59
CA MET A 7 -1.23 3.59 -3.73
C MET A 7 0.10 3.73 -3.01
N LEU A 8 1.17 4.11 -3.72
CA LEU A 8 2.47 4.36 -3.12
C LEU A 8 2.44 5.54 -2.14
N ARG A 9 1.72 6.62 -2.46
CA ARG A 9 1.56 7.78 -1.57
C ARG A 9 0.81 7.42 -0.28
N ILE A 10 -0.29 6.66 -0.38
CA ILE A 10 -1.06 6.14 0.75
C ILE A 10 -0.19 5.21 1.60
N ALA A 11 0.55 4.29 0.96
CA ALA A 11 1.43 3.37 1.67
C ALA A 11 2.52 4.14 2.42
N ILE A 12 3.23 5.06 1.77
CA ILE A 12 4.27 5.89 2.40
C ILE A 12 3.70 6.65 3.60
N LYS A 13 2.52 7.27 3.46
CA LYS A 13 1.89 7.98 4.58
C LYS A 13 1.59 7.04 5.75
N SER A 14 0.99 5.88 5.47
CA SER A 14 0.67 4.88 6.49
C SER A 14 1.94 4.43 7.24
N GLU A 15 3.05 4.21 6.54
CA GLU A 15 4.34 3.85 7.17
C GLU A 15 4.89 4.97 8.07
N VAL A 16 4.79 6.24 7.63
CA VAL A 16 5.25 7.40 8.40
C VAL A 16 4.43 7.53 9.70
N GLU A 17 3.10 7.48 9.58
CA GLU A 17 2.20 7.59 10.73
C GLU A 17 2.38 6.42 11.70
N ALA A 18 2.55 5.20 11.19
CA ALA A 18 2.82 4.04 12.02
C ALA A 18 4.14 4.18 12.79
N ALA A 19 5.21 4.62 12.12
CA ALA A 19 6.50 4.86 12.77
C ALA A 19 6.42 5.91 13.90
N GLU A 20 5.67 6.99 13.69
CA GLU A 20 5.44 8.02 14.70
C GLU A 20 4.68 7.46 15.90
N ASN A 21 3.59 6.73 15.65
CA ASN A 21 2.74 6.20 16.72
C ASN A 21 3.41 5.05 17.49
N TYR A 22 4.20 4.19 16.85
CA TYR A 22 5.05 3.23 17.55
C TYR A 22 6.11 3.92 18.42
N GLY A 23 6.63 5.08 17.99
CA GLY A 23 7.49 5.94 18.80
C GLY A 23 6.80 6.38 20.09
N LYS A 24 5.58 6.93 19.98
CA LYS A 24 4.77 7.34 21.15
C LYS A 24 4.44 6.15 22.06
N ALA A 25 4.07 5.00 21.49
CA ALA A 25 3.76 3.78 22.26
C ALA A 25 4.98 3.29 23.06
N ALA A 26 6.18 3.42 22.50
CA ALA A 26 7.43 3.07 23.19
C ALA A 26 7.74 4.00 24.38
N GLU A 27 7.27 5.25 24.34
CA GLU A 27 7.44 6.22 25.41
C GLU A 27 6.44 6.00 26.56
N GLN A 28 5.20 5.65 26.21
CA GLN A 28 4.11 5.46 27.18
C GLN A 28 4.20 4.12 27.92
N THR A 29 4.73 3.07 27.29
CA THR A 29 4.79 1.75 27.93
C THR A 29 5.82 1.69 29.04
N LYS A 30 5.40 1.19 30.20
CA LYS A 30 6.28 0.88 31.34
C LYS A 30 6.92 -0.51 31.21
N ILE A 31 6.45 -1.34 30.27
CA ILE A 31 6.95 -2.70 30.07
C ILE A 31 8.17 -2.63 29.18
N PHE A 32 9.35 -2.87 29.77
CA PHE A 32 10.65 -2.77 29.08
C PHE A 32 10.71 -3.57 27.77
N LEU A 33 10.24 -4.83 27.79
CA LEU A 33 10.22 -5.68 26.60
C LEU A 33 9.35 -5.09 25.46
N LEU A 34 8.20 -4.49 25.81
CA LEU A 34 7.32 -3.89 24.81
C LEU A 34 7.87 -2.57 24.29
N LYS A 35 8.60 -1.81 25.12
CA LYS A 35 9.31 -0.63 24.65
C LYS A 35 10.30 -0.97 23.55
N ASP A 36 11.09 -2.02 23.75
CA ASP A 36 12.02 -2.51 22.73
C ASP A 36 11.28 -3.00 21.49
N LYS A 37 10.14 -3.68 21.67
CA LYS A 37 9.32 -4.15 20.55
C LYS A 37 8.73 -3.01 19.73
N PHE A 38 8.20 -1.96 20.37
CA PHE A 38 7.69 -0.79 19.65
C PHE A 38 8.80 -0.02 18.94
N LYS A 39 9.97 0.13 19.56
CA LYS A 39 11.14 0.70 18.88
C LYS A 39 11.62 -0.14 17.70
N PHE A 40 11.48 -1.45 17.79
CA PHE A 40 11.76 -2.33 16.66
C PHE A 40 10.76 -2.09 15.53
N LEU A 41 9.45 -2.11 15.81
CA LEU A 41 8.39 -1.85 14.82
C LEU A 41 8.57 -0.48 14.14
N GLN A 42 8.80 0.57 14.94
CA GLN A 42 9.12 1.90 14.42
C GLN A 42 10.28 1.89 13.40
N LYS A 43 11.33 1.09 13.63
CA LYS A 43 12.46 1.00 12.71
C LYS A 43 12.11 0.24 11.43
N GLU A 44 11.29 -0.81 11.53
CA GLU A 44 10.81 -1.56 10.37
C GLU A 44 9.98 -0.65 9.45
N GLU A 45 9.04 0.13 10.00
CA GLU A 45 8.21 1.04 9.18
C GLU A 45 9.04 2.14 8.51
N LEU A 46 10.06 2.67 9.20
CA LEU A 46 11.03 3.59 8.56
C LEU A 46 11.80 2.91 7.42
N GLY A 47 12.09 1.61 7.54
CA GLY A 47 12.67 0.79 6.49
C GLY A 47 11.72 0.66 5.28
N HIS A 48 10.46 0.32 5.53
CA HIS A 48 9.41 0.22 4.51
C HIS A 48 9.21 1.56 3.78
N LYS A 49 9.05 2.66 4.52
CA LYS A 49 8.97 4.03 4.01
C LYS A 49 10.13 4.34 3.05
N ASN A 50 11.36 4.06 3.46
CA ASN A 50 12.54 4.32 2.62
C ASN A 50 12.54 3.48 1.33
N LEU A 51 12.06 2.24 1.38
CA LEU A 51 11.91 1.40 0.19
C LEU A 51 10.84 1.95 -0.75
N LEU A 52 9.66 2.30 -0.21
CA LEU A 52 8.55 2.84 -0.98
C LEU A 52 8.90 4.18 -1.65
N GLU A 53 9.60 5.08 -0.95
CA GLU A 53 10.06 6.35 -1.54
C GLU A 53 11.04 6.14 -2.70
N LYS A 54 11.94 5.15 -2.57
CA LYS A 54 12.85 4.77 -3.67
C LYS A 54 12.06 4.23 -4.85
N LEU A 55 11.11 3.32 -4.61
CA LEU A 55 10.24 2.76 -5.65
C LEU A 55 9.43 3.86 -6.35
N PHE A 56 8.90 4.83 -5.60
CA PHE A 56 8.18 5.97 -6.15
C PHE A 56 9.07 6.78 -7.09
N LYS A 57 10.26 7.20 -6.64
CA LYS A 57 11.22 7.98 -7.46
C LYS A 57 11.71 7.22 -8.69
N MET A 58 11.81 5.89 -8.62
CA MET A 58 12.19 5.07 -9.77
C MET A 58 11.09 4.99 -10.82
N LYS A 59 9.81 4.94 -10.41
CA LYS A 59 8.66 4.90 -11.32
C LYS A 59 8.20 6.27 -11.80
N PHE A 60 8.36 7.29 -10.97
CA PHE A 60 7.90 8.66 -11.19
C PHE A 60 9.04 9.66 -10.89
N PRO A 61 10.10 9.70 -11.71
CA PRO A 61 11.32 10.47 -11.41
C PRO A 61 11.11 11.98 -11.38
N ASP A 62 10.15 12.49 -12.15
CA ASP A 62 9.86 13.92 -12.28
C ASP A 62 8.79 14.42 -11.29
N GLU A 63 8.29 13.55 -10.40
CA GLU A 63 7.19 13.86 -9.49
C GLU A 63 7.65 13.89 -8.03
N GLU A 64 7.12 14.87 -7.29
CA GLU A 64 7.37 14.97 -5.85
C GLU A 64 6.39 14.09 -5.06
N ILE A 65 6.89 13.54 -3.96
CA ILE A 65 6.08 12.73 -3.04
C ILE A 65 5.25 13.69 -2.19
N VAL A 66 3.99 13.91 -2.59
CA VAL A 66 3.00 14.64 -1.79
C VAL A 66 2.20 13.63 -0.99
N LEU A 67 2.25 13.65 0.34
CA LEU A 67 1.43 12.73 1.13
C LEU A 67 -0.06 13.11 1.04
N PRO A 68 -0.98 12.13 0.97
CA PRO A 68 -2.41 12.40 0.92
C PRO A 68 -2.92 12.95 2.26
N ASP A 69 -4.05 13.65 2.24
CA ASP A 69 -4.71 14.12 3.46
C ASP A 69 -5.40 12.97 4.22
N ASP A 70 -5.74 13.16 5.49
CA ASP A 70 -6.37 12.11 6.31
C ASP A 70 -7.72 11.66 5.73
N SER A 71 -8.45 12.59 5.08
CA SER A 71 -9.71 12.30 4.39
C SER A 71 -9.55 11.42 3.15
N GLU A 72 -8.34 11.33 2.60
CA GLU A 72 -8.03 10.53 1.41
C GLU A 72 -7.56 9.12 1.79
N MET A 73 -7.36 8.86 3.09
CA MET A 73 -6.95 7.55 3.57
C MET A 73 -8.13 6.56 3.51
N PRO A 74 -7.94 5.38 2.90
CA PRO A 74 -9.00 4.38 2.76
C PRO A 74 -9.31 3.63 4.06
N PHE A 75 -8.50 3.86 5.10
CA PHE A 75 -8.64 3.34 6.45
C PHE A 75 -8.08 4.36 7.45
N PRO A 76 -8.60 4.39 8.69
CA PRO A 76 -8.08 5.30 9.70
C PRO A 76 -6.66 4.91 10.12
N PRO A 77 -5.76 5.88 10.35
CA PRO A 77 -4.50 5.60 11.02
C PRO A 77 -4.77 5.15 12.46
N PHE A 78 -3.86 4.37 13.05
CA PHE A 78 -3.92 4.15 14.49
C PHE A 78 -3.29 5.34 15.20
N GLU A 79 -3.91 5.80 16.27
CA GLU A 79 -3.41 6.92 17.07
C GLU A 79 -2.99 6.42 18.44
N VAL A 80 -1.94 7.03 18.98
CA VAL A 80 -1.50 6.82 20.36
C VAL A 80 -1.69 8.13 21.13
N LYS A 81 -2.58 8.09 22.13
CA LYS A 81 -2.91 9.22 23.05
C LYS A 81 -2.43 8.90 24.47
N ASP A 82 -2.20 9.93 25.27
CA ASP A 82 -1.55 9.80 26.59
C ASP A 82 -2.32 8.96 27.62
N ASP A 83 -3.63 8.79 27.42
CA ASP A 83 -4.56 8.10 28.31
C ASP A 83 -5.01 6.73 27.78
N MET A 84 -4.46 6.26 26.66
CA MET A 84 -4.85 4.98 26.07
C MET A 84 -4.24 3.78 26.80
N GLU A 85 -5.05 2.73 26.96
CA GLU A 85 -4.57 1.45 27.46
C GLU A 85 -3.69 0.76 26.41
N LEU A 86 -2.63 0.10 26.88
CA LEU A 86 -1.67 -0.58 26.00
C LEU A 86 -2.33 -1.65 25.10
N SER A 87 -3.34 -2.35 25.61
CA SER A 87 -4.12 -3.32 24.85
C SER A 87 -4.90 -2.67 23.70
N GLU A 88 -5.37 -1.44 23.91
CA GLU A 88 -6.06 -0.65 22.89
C GLU A 88 -5.08 -0.19 21.81
N ILE A 89 -3.91 0.31 22.20
CA ILE A 89 -2.83 0.68 21.26
C ILE A 89 -2.47 -0.49 20.36
N LEU A 90 -2.23 -1.68 20.94
CA LEU A 90 -1.87 -2.88 20.19
C LEU A 90 -2.99 -3.35 19.27
N LYS A 91 -4.24 -3.28 19.74
CA LYS A 91 -5.40 -3.66 18.93
C LYS A 91 -5.58 -2.72 17.74
N ASN A 92 -5.46 -1.41 17.96
CA ASN A 92 -5.62 -0.41 16.91
C ASN A 92 -4.50 -0.53 15.87
N ALA A 93 -3.24 -0.65 16.32
CA ALA A 93 -2.12 -0.93 15.43
C ALA A 93 -2.38 -2.19 14.58
N MET A 94 -2.73 -3.32 15.21
CA MET A 94 -3.02 -4.57 14.50
C MET A 94 -4.14 -4.43 13.45
N GLU A 95 -5.24 -3.74 13.76
CA GLU A 95 -6.33 -3.56 12.80
C GLU A 95 -5.96 -2.60 11.66
N THR A 96 -5.17 -1.55 11.92
CA THR A 96 -4.65 -0.65 10.87
C THR A 96 -3.69 -1.39 9.93
N GLU A 97 -2.73 -2.14 10.45
CA GLU A 97 -1.80 -2.97 9.64
C GLU A 97 -2.57 -3.95 8.73
N LYS A 98 -3.58 -4.59 9.29
CA LYS A 98 -4.45 -5.53 8.56
C LYS A 98 -5.31 -4.82 7.51
N ALA A 99 -5.78 -3.61 7.78
CA ALA A 99 -6.53 -2.81 6.81
C ALA A 99 -5.63 -2.39 5.64
N MET A 100 -4.41 -1.94 5.92
CA MET A 100 -3.40 -1.62 4.91
C MET A 100 -3.07 -2.84 4.04
N ALA A 101 -2.78 -4.00 4.66
CA ALA A 101 -2.49 -5.23 3.93
C ALA A 101 -3.64 -5.64 2.99
N ARG A 102 -4.89 -5.51 3.44
CA ARG A 102 -6.08 -5.80 2.62
C ARG A 102 -6.25 -4.80 1.49
N TYR A 103 -6.06 -3.51 1.76
CA TYR A 103 -6.17 -2.47 0.76
C TYR A 103 -5.17 -2.71 -0.38
N LEU A 104 -3.89 -2.86 -0.05
CA LEU A 104 -2.83 -3.11 -1.05
C LEU A 104 -3.11 -4.40 -1.83
N SER A 105 -3.52 -5.47 -1.15
CA SER A 105 -3.84 -6.76 -1.80
C SER A 105 -5.02 -6.63 -2.76
N SER A 106 -6.09 -5.93 -2.37
CA SER A 106 -7.28 -5.74 -3.21
C SER A 106 -6.99 -4.90 -4.46
N MET A 107 -6.07 -3.95 -4.35
CA MET A 107 -5.62 -3.13 -5.48
C MET A 107 -4.84 -3.97 -6.49
N GLU A 108 -3.86 -4.75 -6.04
CA GLU A 108 -3.08 -5.63 -6.91
C GLU A 108 -3.95 -6.71 -7.57
N GLU A 109 -4.95 -7.23 -6.85
CA GLU A 109 -5.93 -8.16 -7.42
C GLU A 109 -6.76 -7.50 -8.54
N SER A 110 -7.19 -6.23 -8.36
CA SER A 110 -7.89 -5.49 -9.42
C SER A 110 -7.02 -5.31 -10.67
N HIS A 111 -5.72 -5.07 -10.50
CA HIS A 111 -4.78 -4.96 -11.62
C HIS A 111 -4.61 -6.29 -12.36
N TYR A 112 -4.51 -7.41 -11.63
CA TYR A 112 -4.48 -8.74 -12.24
C TYR A 112 -5.70 -8.98 -13.14
N TYR A 113 -6.92 -8.67 -12.67
CA TYR A 113 -8.12 -8.84 -13.49
C TYR A 113 -8.18 -7.90 -14.69
N LEU A 114 -7.66 -6.68 -14.57
CA LEU A 114 -7.53 -5.77 -15.70
C LEU A 114 -6.61 -6.35 -16.77
N LEU A 115 -5.40 -6.79 -16.40
CA LEU A 115 -4.45 -7.40 -17.33
C LEU A 115 -5.01 -8.67 -17.98
N LYS A 116 -5.77 -9.47 -17.22
CA LYS A 116 -6.46 -10.65 -17.75
C LYS A 116 -7.48 -10.28 -18.83
N SER A 117 -8.27 -9.21 -18.61
CA SER A 117 -9.23 -8.73 -19.61
C SER A 117 -8.53 -8.23 -20.87
N GLU A 118 -7.45 -7.46 -20.74
CA GLU A 118 -6.67 -6.98 -21.89
C GLU A 118 -6.06 -8.14 -22.69
N LEU A 119 -5.57 -9.18 -22.00
CA LEU A 119 -5.06 -10.39 -22.63
C LEU A 119 -6.15 -11.12 -23.42
N GLU A 120 -7.34 -11.27 -22.86
CA GLU A 120 -8.49 -11.89 -23.56
C GLU A 120 -8.88 -11.08 -24.81
N ILE A 121 -8.84 -9.75 -24.74
CA ILE A 121 -9.10 -8.87 -25.89
C ILE A 121 -8.01 -9.05 -26.96
N ALA A 122 -6.74 -9.04 -26.57
CA ALA A 122 -5.60 -9.23 -27.47
C ALA A 122 -5.68 -10.57 -28.19
N TYR A 123 -5.93 -11.67 -27.47
CA TYR A 123 -6.12 -12.99 -28.07
C TYR A 123 -7.25 -13.00 -29.09
N ASN A 124 -8.40 -12.43 -28.74
CA ASN A 124 -9.53 -12.38 -29.67
C ASN A 124 -9.14 -11.60 -30.94
N PHE A 125 -8.48 -10.45 -30.80
CA PHE A 125 -8.04 -9.64 -31.94
C PHE A 125 -7.04 -10.39 -32.83
N GLU A 126 -6.02 -11.02 -32.24
CA GLU A 126 -5.05 -11.86 -32.96
C GLU A 126 -5.73 -13.01 -33.72
N LEU A 127 -6.71 -13.67 -33.09
CA LEU A 127 -7.53 -14.72 -33.74
C LEU A 127 -8.37 -14.16 -34.90
N TYR A 128 -8.95 -12.97 -34.75
CA TYR A 128 -9.71 -12.33 -35.83
C TYR A 128 -8.81 -11.95 -37.00
N ASP A 129 -7.61 -11.42 -36.74
CA ASP A 129 -6.64 -11.07 -37.77
C ASP A 129 -6.12 -12.32 -38.50
N GLU A 130 -5.77 -13.41 -37.80
CA GLU A 130 -5.38 -14.69 -38.43
C GLU A 130 -6.49 -15.26 -39.33
N VAL A 131 -7.74 -15.21 -38.86
CA VAL A 131 -8.89 -15.68 -39.66
C VAL A 131 -9.14 -14.76 -40.86
N HIS A 132 -8.97 -13.45 -40.72
CA HIS A 132 -9.14 -12.51 -41.82
C HIS A 132 -8.05 -12.65 -42.90
N ASP A 133 -6.80 -12.88 -42.51
CA ASP A 133 -5.69 -13.18 -43.42
C ASP A 133 -5.92 -14.49 -44.19
N MET A 134 -6.47 -15.52 -43.53
CA MET A 134 -6.87 -16.77 -44.20
C MET A 134 -8.10 -16.62 -45.11
N MET A 135 -8.94 -15.59 -44.92
CA MET A 135 -10.05 -15.27 -45.83
C MET A 135 -9.64 -14.42 -47.02
N HIS A 136 -8.49 -13.74 -46.96
CA HIS A 136 -7.90 -13.01 -48.08
C HIS A 136 -7.13 -13.89 -49.07
N VAL A 137 -6.98 -15.19 -48.78
CA VAL A 137 -6.52 -16.23 -49.72
C VAL A 137 -7.70 -17.03 -50.27
N GLY A 138 -8.68 -16.33 -50.86
CA GLY A 138 -9.65 -16.89 -51.81
C GLY A 138 -9.21 -16.59 -53.26
N PRO A 139 -9.59 -17.43 -54.25
CA PRO A 139 -8.87 -17.69 -55.51
C PRO A 139 -8.58 -16.48 -56.41
#